data_AF-A0A942LAZ0-F1
#
_entry.id   AF-A0A942LAZ0-F1
#
_cell.length_a   1.000
_cell.length_b   1.000
_cell.length_c   1.000
_cell.angle_alpha   90.00
_cell.angle_beta   90.00
_cell.angle_gamma   90.00
#
_symmetry.space_group_name_H-M   'P 1'
#
loop_
_entity.id
_entity.type
_entity.pdbx_description
1 polymer ?
#
loop_
_entity_poly.entity_id
_entity_poly.type
_entity_poly.pdbx_seq_one_letter_code
_entity_poly.pdbx_strand_id
1 'polypeptide(L)' 'MNSEALIFMVATQGVVIAITGYFFYRVLTTPPKQEPDSYSENDDEEERQAE' A
#
# COMPACT_ATOMS: atom_id res chain seq x y z
N MET A 1 37.21 -16.87 1.76
CA MET A 1 36.04 -16.06 1.39
C MET A 1 36.05 -14.81 2.27
N ASN A 2 35.85 -13.62 1.71
CA ASN A 2 35.87 -12.37 2.49
C ASN A 2 34.60 -12.28 3.34
N SER A 3 34.73 -12.56 4.65
CA SER A 3 33.62 -12.53 5.60
C SER A 3 32.93 -11.17 5.65
N GLU A 4 33.68 -10.08 5.49
CA GLU A 4 33.13 -8.71 5.46
C GLU A 4 32.14 -8.50 4.30
N ALA A 5 32.49 -9.00 3.11
CA ALA A 5 31.61 -8.89 1.94
C ALA A 5 30.32 -9.69 2.13
N LEU A 6 30.41 -10.86 2.77
CA LEU A 6 29.25 -11.71 3.07
C LEU A 6 28.33 -11.04 4.10
N ILE A 7 28.90 -10.47 5.17
CA ILE A 7 28.14 -9.74 6.20
C ILE A 7 27.42 -8.55 5.57
N PHE A 8 28.09 -7.76 4.73
CA PHE A 8 27.48 -6.60 4.07
C PHE A 8 26.33 -6.99 3.14
N MET A 9 26.50 -8.08 2.38
CA MET A 9 25.46 -8.62 1.50
C MET A 9 24.21 -9.01 2.30
N VAL A 10 24.37 -9.81 3.36
CA VAL A 10 23.25 -10.29 4.19
C VAL A 10 22.60 -9.13 4.95
N ALA A 11 23.38 -8.18 5.46
CA ALA A 11 22.85 -6.99 6.12
C ALA A 11 21.98 -6.15 5.18
N THR A 12 22.46 -5.91 3.96
CA THR A 12 21.71 -5.16 2.94
C THR A 12 20.39 -5.85 2.60
N GLN A 13 20.42 -7.17 2.39
CA GLN A 13 19.22 -7.96 2.14
C GLN A 13 18.24 -7.88 3.32
N GLY A 14 18.74 -8.02 4.55
CA GLY A 14 17.92 -7.92 5.77
C GLY A 14 17.22 -6.57 5.90
N VAL A 15 17.90 -5.47 5.58
CA VAL A 15 17.31 -4.11 5.60
C VAL A 15 16.19 -3.99 4.56
N VAL A 16 16.41 -4.44 3.33
CA VAL A 16 15.39 -4.38 2.27
C VAL A 16 14.16 -5.21 2.63
N ILE A 17 14.36 -6.42 3.16
CA ILE A 17 13.29 -7.31 3.61
C ILE A 17 12.50 -6.66 4.75
N ALA A 18 13.19 -6.10 5.75
CA ALA A 18 12.55 -5.45 6.89
C ALA A 18 11.69 -4.25 6.46
N ILE A 19 12.21 -3.37 5.59
CA ILE A 19 11.48 -2.21 5.09
C ILE A 19 10.27 -2.65 4.28
N THR A 20 10.45 -3.60 3.35
CA THR A 20 9.35 -4.11 2.52
C THR A 20 8.26 -4.77 3.37
N GLY A 21 8.67 -5.61 4.32
CA GLY A 21 7.76 -6.26 5.27
C GLY A 21 6.98 -5.25 6.11
N TYR A 22 7.63 -4.18 6.58
CA TYR A 22 6.97 -3.10 7.32
C TYR A 22 5.88 -2.41 6.49
N PHE A 23 6.17 -2.05 5.23
CA PHE A 23 5.18 -1.41 4.37
C PHE A 23 4.02 -2.34 4.04
N PHE A 24 4.28 -3.61 3.78
CA PHE A 24 3.23 -4.59 3.50
C PHE A 24 2.34 -4.79 4.73
N TYR A 25 2.94 -4.94 5.90
CA TYR A 25 2.21 -4.98 7.16
C TYR A 25 1.34 -3.73 7.32
N ARG A 26 1.91 -2.54 7.10
CA ARG A 26 1.17 -1.28 7.20
C ARG A 26 0.00 -1.23 6.21
N VAL A 27 0.20 -1.60 4.95
CA VAL A 27 -0.86 -1.59 3.93
C VAL A 27 -1.99 -2.57 4.29
N LEU A 28 -1.65 -3.77 4.73
CA LEU A 28 -2.64 -4.81 5.06
C LEU A 28 -3.40 -4.54 6.36
N THR A 29 -2.82 -3.74 7.26
CA THR A 29 -3.42 -3.45 8.58
C THR A 29 -3.97 -2.05 8.72
N THR A 30 -3.66 -1.13 7.79
CA THR A 30 -4.26 0.21 7.80
C THR A 30 -5.75 0.06 7.52
N PRO A 31 -6.63 0.48 8.44
CA PRO A 31 -8.06 0.42 8.19
C PRO A 31 -8.39 1.27 6.96
N PRO A 32 -9.32 0.81 6.10
CA PRO A 32 -9.74 1.60 4.95
C PRO A 32 -10.21 2.96 5.47
N LYS A 33 -9.57 4.02 4.98
CA LYS A 33 -10.05 5.38 5.24
C LYS A 33 -11.46 5.44 4.63
N GLN A 34 -12.43 5.95 5.38
CA GLN A 34 -13.68 6.38 4.75
C GLN A 34 -13.30 7.46 3.75
N GLU A 35 -13.25 7.07 2.49
CA GLU A 35 -13.15 8.02 1.39
C GLU A 35 -14.48 8.77 1.34
N PRO A 36 -14.47 10.12 1.22
CA PRO A 36 -15.69 10.83 0.88
C PRO A 36 -16.22 10.24 -0.41
N ASP A 37 -17.50 9.86 -0.40
CA ASP A 37 -18.15 9.23 -1.54
C ASP A 37 -17.98 10.10 -2.79
N SER A 38 -17.22 9.58 -3.77
CA SER A 38 -16.93 10.27 -5.02
C SER A 38 -18.12 10.33 -5.97
N TYR A 39 -19.24 9.65 -5.64
CA TYR A 39 -20.48 9.66 -6.42
C TYR A 39 -21.61 10.48 -5.79
N SER A 40 -21.43 11.01 -4.57
CA SER A 40 -22.46 11.80 -3.88
C SER A 40 -22.93 13.05 -4.64
N GLU A 41 -22.10 13.59 -5.55
CA GLU A 41 -22.45 14.71 -6.43
C GLU A 41 -23.21 14.30 -7.70
N ASN A 42 -23.35 12.98 -7.97
CA ASN A 42 -23.92 12.41 -9.20
C ASN A 42 -25.18 11.57 -8.96
N ASP A 43 -25.62 11.43 -7.71
CA ASP A 43 -26.84 10.68 -7.34
C ASP A 43 -28.10 11.27 -8.00
N ASP A 44 -28.12 12.58 -8.29
CA ASP A 44 -29.24 13.28 -8.91
C ASP A 44 -29.28 13.14 -10.46
N GLU A 45 -28.29 12.51 -11.09
CA GLU A 45 -28.22 12.40 -12.56
C GLU A 45 -28.88 11.14 -13.15
N GLU A 46 -29.22 10.13 -12.33
CA GLU A 46 -29.88 8.89 -12.80
C GLU A 46 -31.36 9.07 -13.17
N GLU A 47 -32.04 10.15 -12.72
CA GLU A 47 -33.46 10.40 -13.05
C GLU A 47 -33.69 10.90 -14.49
N ARG A 48 -32.66 11.19 -15.28
CA ARG A 48 -32.79 11.79 -16.63
C ARG A 48 -32.63 10.84 -17.83
N GLN A 49 -32.51 9.52 -17.63
CA GLN A 49 -32.48 8.56 -18.75
C GLN A 49 -33.68 7.60 -18.77
N ALA A 50 -34.88 8.15 -18.57
CA ALA A 50 -36.12 7.57 -19.06
C ALA A 50 -36.54 8.31 -20.34
N GLU A 51 -35.93 7.94 -21.48
CA GLU A 51 -36.51 8.11 -22.83
C GLU A 51 -36.41 6.79 -23.62
#